data_AF-A0A526YKN2-F1
#
_entry.id   AF-A0A526YKN2-F1
#
_cell.length_a   1.000
_cell.length_b   1.000
_cell.length_c   1.000
_cell.angle_alpha   90.00
_cell.angle_beta   90.00
_cell.angle_gamma   90.00
#
_symmetry.space_group_name_H-M   'P 1'
#
loop_
_entity.id
_entity.type
_entity.pdbx_description
1 polymer ?
#
loop_
_entity_poly.entity_id
_entity_poly.type
_entity_poly.pdbx_seq_one_letter_code
_entity_poly.pdbx_strand_id
1 'polypeptide(L)' 'LRTHQIREVWAVRKPTNDSHVTSLEAYGSDGKIIIQLFGARKEGERERDDWRVLAENLPRFPDSYMRKD' A
#
# COMPACT_ATOMS: atom_id res chain seq x y z
N LEU A 1 -4.26 9.45 13.27
CA LEU A 1 -3.10 8.56 13.00
C LEU A 1 -1.86 9.13 13.71
N ARG A 2 -1.12 8.32 14.48
CA ARG A 2 0.16 8.74 15.09
C ARG A 2 1.31 8.44 14.12
N THR A 3 1.55 9.36 13.19
CA THR A 3 2.45 9.11 12.03
C THR A 3 3.89 8.80 12.42
N HIS A 4 4.39 9.33 13.54
CA HIS A 4 5.73 9.04 14.07
C HIS A 4 5.95 7.57 14.49
N GLN A 5 4.89 6.77 14.61
CA GLN A 5 5.00 5.34 14.93
C GLN A 5 5.09 4.46 13.67
N ILE A 6 4.95 5.04 12.47
CA ILE A 6 5.08 4.32 11.21
C ILE A 6 6.57 4.12 10.89
N ARG A 7 6.99 2.86 10.81
CA ARG A 7 8.37 2.48 10.47
C ARG A 7 8.54 2.17 9.00
N GLU A 8 7.53 1.58 8.38
CA GLU A 8 7.54 1.20 6.96
C GLU A 8 6.17 1.48 6.33
N VAL A 9 6.18 1.83 5.05
CA VAL A 9 4.97 1.97 4.22
C VAL A 9 5.20 1.24 2.91
N TRP A 10 4.23 0.42 2.53
CA TRP A 10 4.28 -0.41 1.34
C TRP A 10 3.06 -0.18 0.46
N ALA A 11 3.27 -0.07 -0.85
CA ALA A 11 2.22 -0.23 -1.86
C ALA A 11 2.20 -1.69 -2.32
N VAL A 12 1.10 -2.39 -2.06
CA VAL A 12 0.98 -3.84 -2.27
C VAL A 12 -0.08 -4.12 -3.31
N ARG A 13 0.28 -4.85 -4.39
CA ARG A 13 -0.69 -5.36 -5.37
C ARG A 13 -1.03 -6.80 -5.04
N LYS A 14 -2.29 -7.04 -4.67
CA LYS A 14 -2.83 -8.36 -4.34
C LYS A 14 -3.59 -8.90 -5.55
N PRO A 15 -3.19 -10.05 -6.13
CA PRO A 15 -3.89 -10.62 -7.28
C PRO A 15 -5.37 -10.89 -6.98
N THR A 16 -6.22 -10.72 -7.99
CA THR A 16 -7.63 -11.13 -8.01
C THR A 16 -7.90 -11.85 -9.33
N ASN A 17 -9.00 -12.59 -9.44
CA ASN A 17 -9.33 -13.38 -10.64
C ASN A 17 -9.16 -12.60 -11.96
N ASP A 18 -9.56 -11.32 -12.00
CA ASP A 18 -9.56 -10.51 -13.22
C ASP A 18 -8.51 -9.38 -13.26
N SER A 19 -7.72 -9.18 -12.20
CA SER A 19 -6.74 -8.08 -12.07
C SER A 19 -5.94 -8.14 -10.75
N HIS A 20 -5.73 -7.01 -10.09
CA HIS A 20 -5.25 -6.87 -8.71
C HIS A 20 -6.01 -5.76 -7.99
N VAL A 21 -5.95 -5.80 -6.66
CA VAL A 21 -6.32 -4.71 -5.76
C VAL A 21 -5.06 -4.17 -5.10
N THR A 22 -4.98 -2.85 -4.99
CA THR A 22 -3.84 -2.14 -4.42
C THR A 22 -4.16 -1.67 -3.01
N SER A 23 -3.32 -2.05 -2.04
CA SER A 23 -3.33 -1.47 -0.70
C SER A 23 -2.12 -0.58 -0.46
N LEU A 24 -2.33 0.47 0.34
CA LEU A 24 -1.26 1.15 1.06
C LEU A 24 -1.26 0.63 2.49
N GLU A 25 -0.13 0.09 2.94
CA GLU A 25 0.01 -0.59 4.22
C GLU A 25 1.11 0.07 5.04
N ALA A 26 0.79 0.50 6.27
CA ALA A 26 1.74 1.09 7.18
C ALA A 26 1.99 0.16 8.37
N TYR A 27 3.26 -0.05 8.71
CA TYR A 27 3.68 -0.96 9.77
C TYR A 27 4.47 -0.23 10.86
N GLY A 28 4.30 -0.68 12.10
CA GLY A 28 5.11 -0.24 13.24
C GLY A 28 6.48 -0.92 13.28
N SER A 29 7.32 -0.50 14.23
CA SER A 29 8.64 -1.11 14.44
C SER A 29 8.60 -2.56 14.91
N ASP A 30 7.46 -3.01 15.43
CA ASP A 30 7.19 -4.39 15.81
C ASP A 30 6.71 -5.27 14.64
N GLY A 31 6.67 -4.71 13.43
CA GLY A 31 6.20 -5.39 12.23
C GLY A 31 4.67 -5.56 12.17
N LYS A 32 3.92 -5.01 13.13
CA LYS A 32 2.46 -5.09 13.12
C LYS A 32 1.86 -3.99 12.26
N ILE A 33 0.70 -4.30 11.68
CA ILE A 33 -0.03 -3.37 10.85
C ILE A 33 -0.67 -2.28 11.70
N ILE A 34 -0.47 -1.03 11.30
CA ILE A 34 -1.11 0.15 11.91
C ILE A 34 -2.39 0.48 11.14
N ILE A 35 -2.32 0.48 9.80
CA ILE A 35 -3.45 0.78 8.93
C ILE A 35 -3.25 0.18 7.53
N GLN A 36 -4.38 -0.18 6.90
CA GLN A 36 -4.47 -0.47 5.47
C GLN A 36 -5.48 0.48 4.83
N LEU A 37 -5.14 1.02 3.67
CA LEU A 37 -6.04 1.83 2.86
C LEU A 37 -6.26 1.15 1.51
N PHE A 38 -7.50 1.21 1.04
CA PHE A 38 -7.94 0.65 -0.23
C PHE A 38 -8.84 1.66 -0.95
N GLY A 39 -8.87 1.60 -2.28
CA GLY A 39 -9.89 2.27 -3.07
C GLY A 39 -11.27 1.68 -2.78
N ALA A 40 -12.26 2.54 -2.56
CA ALA A 40 -13.63 2.11 -2.34
C ALA A 40 -14.17 1.33 -3.57
N ARG A 41 -14.73 0.15 -3.33
CA ARG A 41 -15.34 -0.73 -4.34
C ARG A 41 -16.35 -1.66 -3.69
N LYS A 42 -17.26 -2.26 -4.47
CA LYS A 42 -18.08 -3.38 -4.01
C LYS A 42 -17.39 -4.72 -4.29
N GLU A 43 -17.90 -5.78 -3.69
CA GLU A 43 -17.49 -7.15 -4.02
C GLU A 43 -17.79 -7.45 -5.50
N GLY A 44 -16.87 -8.16 -6.17
CA GLY A 44 -16.94 -8.44 -7.60
C GLY A 44 -16.55 -7.27 -8.52
N GLU A 45 -16.50 -6.03 -8.02
CA GLU A 45 -16.04 -4.88 -8.81
C GLU A 45 -14.51 -4.76 -8.81
N ARG A 46 -13.99 -4.24 -9.93
CA ARG A 46 -12.58 -3.87 -10.06
C ARG A 46 -12.26 -2.67 -9.16
N GLU A 47 -10.99 -2.56 -8.78
CA GLU A 47 -10.48 -1.36 -8.13
C GLU A 47 -10.66 -0.13 -9.04
N ARG A 48 -10.96 1.02 -8.44
CA ARG A 48 -11.11 2.27 -9.18
C ARG A 48 -9.79 2.72 -9.79
N ASP A 49 -9.84 3.13 -11.05
CA ASP A 49 -8.65 3.58 -11.78
C ASP A 49 -8.00 4.82 -11.15
N ASP A 50 -8.78 5.73 -10.56
CA ASP A 50 -8.25 6.93 -9.90
C ASP A 50 -7.45 6.60 -8.63
N TRP A 51 -7.88 5.60 -7.86
CA TRP A 51 -7.11 5.08 -6.74
C TRP A 51 -5.82 4.41 -7.20
N ARG A 52 -5.87 3.60 -8.28
CA ARG A 52 -4.67 2.98 -8.85
C ARG A 52 -3.67 4.04 -9.30
N VAL A 53 -4.12 5.07 -10.01
CA VAL A 53 -3.29 6.19 -10.44
C VAL A 53 -2.68 6.91 -9.23
N LEU A 54 -3.46 7.17 -8.19
CA LEU A 54 -2.96 7.80 -6.96
C LEU A 54 -1.85 6.96 -6.31
N ALA A 55 -2.06 5.66 -6.12
CA ALA A 55 -1.10 4.78 -5.46
C ALA A 55 0.21 4.63 -6.27
N GLU A 56 0.13 4.51 -7.59
CA GLU A 56 1.30 4.32 -8.46
C GLU A 56 2.17 5.57 -8.61
N ASN A 57 1.60 6.76 -8.39
CA ASN A 57 2.31 8.03 -8.49
C ASN A 57 2.86 8.53 -7.14
N LEU A 58 2.77 7.73 -6.08
CA LEU A 58 3.42 8.09 -4.82
C LEU A 58 4.95 8.08 -4.97
N PRO A 59 5.66 9.00 -4.30
CA PRO A 59 7.12 8.97 -4.24
C PRO A 59 7.62 7.62 -3.74
N ARG A 60 8.56 7.03 -4.47
CA ARG A 60 9.22 5.79 -4.05
C ARG A 60 10.51 6.14 -3.32
N PHE A 61 10.78 5.43 -2.22
CA PHE A 61 12.13 5.47 -1.66
C PHE A 61 13.11 4.91 -2.69
N PRO A 62 14.29 5.52 -2.87
CA PRO A 62 15.32 4.94 -3.71
C PRO A 62 15.67 3.54 -3.20
N ASP A 63 15.88 2.58 -4.10
CA ASP A 63 16.20 1.19 -3.75
C ASP A 63 17.42 1.06 -2.82
N SER A 64 18.29 2.07 -2.80
CA SER A 64 19.44 2.17 -1.89
C SER A 64 19.09 2.21 -0.40
N TYR A 65 17.85 2.58 -0.03
CA TYR A 65 17.38 2.57 1.36
C TYR A 65 16.87 1.19 1.83
N MET A 66 16.67 0.25 0.90
CA MET A 66 16.09 -1.07 1.19
C MET A 66 17.12 -2.20 1.24
N ARG A 67 18.41 -1.92 0.95
CA ARG A 67 19.48 -2.88 1.25
C ARG A 67 19.77 -2.85 2.75
N LYS A 68 19.22 -3.83 3.47
CA LYS A 68 19.79 -4.26 4.75
C LYS A 68 21.02 -5.11 4.41
N ASP A 69 22.18 -4.48 4.41
CA ASP A 69 23.43 -5.19 4.71
C ASP A 69 23.41 -5.57 6.21
#